data_AF-E8N5D2-F1
#
_entry.id   AF-E8N5D2-F1
#
_cell.length_a   1.000
_cell.length_b   1.000
_cell.length_c   1.000
_cell.angle_alpha   90.00
_cell.angle_beta   90.00
_cell.angle_gamma   90.00
#
_symmetry.space_group_name_H-M   'P 1'
#
loop_
_entity.id
_entity.type
_entity.pdbx_description
1 polymer ?
#
loop_
_entity_poly.entity_id
_entity_poly.type
_entity_poly.pdbx_seq_one_letter_code
_entity_poly.pdbx_strand_id
1 'polypeptide(L)' 'MPIRLGVPELVLILVIVILLFGVGRIGKIAGELGSGIRAFRDGLKSPEEKAEEKKPEEKNE' A
#
# COMPACT_ATOMS: atom_id res chain seq x y z
N MET A 1 33.88 8.82 -3.94
CA MET A 1 32.90 8.15 -4.82
C MET A 1 31.52 8.53 -4.30
N PRO A 2 30.74 9.35 -5.01
CA PRO A 2 29.50 9.87 -4.48
C PRO A 2 28.47 8.75 -4.41
N ILE A 3 27.97 8.47 -3.20
CA ILE A 3 26.86 7.55 -2.96
C ILE A 3 25.64 8.16 -3.64
N ARG A 4 25.38 7.76 -4.88
CA ARG A 4 24.07 7.97 -5.47
C ARG A 4 23.18 6.93 -4.81
N LEU A 5 22.27 7.38 -3.95
CA LEU A 5 21.22 6.53 -3.40
C LEU A 5 20.38 6.01 -4.57
N GLY A 6 20.83 4.91 -5.16
CA GLY A 6 20.15 4.24 -6.23
C GLY A 6 19.03 3.40 -5.68
N VAL A 7 18.20 2.91 -6.60
CA VAL A 7 17.21 1.86 -6.31
C VAL A 7 17.84 0.67 -5.56
N PRO A 8 19.06 0.18 -5.88
CA PRO A 8 19.67 -0.96 -5.18
C PRO A 8 19.92 -0.72 -3.68
N GLU A 9 20.46 0.46 -3.32
CA GLU A 9 20.74 0.80 -1.91
C GLU A 9 19.45 0.94 -1.09
N LEU A 10 18.39 1.53 -1.68
CA LEU A 10 17.08 1.64 -1.03
C LEU A 10 16.47 0.26 -0.76
N VAL A 11 16.60 -0.67 -1.70
CA VAL A 11 16.12 -2.06 -1.51
C VAL A 11 16.90 -2.74 -0.39
N LEU A 12 18.22 -2.57 -0.32
CA LEU A 12 19.04 -3.14 0.75
C LEU A 12 18.61 -2.61 2.13
N ILE A 13 18.38 -1.29 2.24
CA ILE A 13 17.89 -0.67 3.48
C ILE A 13 16.50 -1.22 3.84
N LEU A 14 15.59 -1.33 2.86
CA LEU A 14 14.25 -1.88 3.07
C LEU A 14 14.30 -3.31 3.62
N VAL A 15 15.19 -4.16 3.09
CA VAL A 15 15.40 -5.52 3.59
C VAL A 15 15.86 -5.51 5.05
N ILE A 16 16.81 -4.65 5.40
CA ILE A 16 17.29 -4.51 6.79
C ILE A 16 16.13 -4.09 7.72
N VAL A 17 15.33 -3.10 7.31
CA VAL A 17 14.16 -2.65 8.07
C VAL A 17 13.18 -3.82 8.27
N ILE A 18 12.90 -4.58 7.22
CA ILE A 18 12.01 -5.75 7.32
C ILE A 18 12.56 -6.82 8.28
N LEU A 19 13.88 -7.05 8.31
CA LEU A 19 14.50 -7.98 9.24
C LEU A 19 14.43 -7.51 10.69
N LEU A 20 14.64 -6.20 10.95
CA LEU A 20 14.59 -5.63 12.30
C LEU A 20 13.18 -5.61 12.89
N PHE A 21 12.20 -5.20 12.08
CA PHE A 21 10.81 -5.08 12.54
C PHE A 21 10.02 -6.38 12.39
N GLY A 22 10.40 -7.22 11.43
CA GLY A 22 9.74 -8.46 11.04
C GLY A 22 8.57 -8.24 10.08
N VAL A 23 8.40 -9.15 9.11
CA VAL A 23 7.30 -9.12 8.13
C VAL A 23 5.92 -9.12 8.79
N GLY A 24 5.76 -9.81 9.92
CA GLY A 24 4.49 -9.90 10.65
C GLY A 24 4.07 -8.58 11.31
N ARG A 25 5.01 -7.79 11.84
CA ARG A 25 4.68 -6.49 12.46
C ARG A 25 4.38 -5.42 11.41
N ILE A 26 5.18 -5.37 10.35
CA ILE A 26 4.94 -4.47 9.22
C ILE A 26 3.58 -4.78 8.58
N GLY A 27 3.27 -6.06 8.34
CA GLY A 27 1.98 -6.47 7.77
C GLY A 27 0.78 -6.10 8.64
N LYS A 28 0.86 -6.27 9.97
CA LYS A 28 -0.21 -5.84 10.88
C LYS A 28 -0.46 -4.33 10.84
N ILE A 29 0.61 -3.54 10.95
CA ILE A 29 0.52 -2.07 10.92
C ILE A 29 -0.01 -1.59 9.57
N ALA A 30 0.50 -2.14 8.46
CA ALA A 30 0.03 -1.81 7.13
C ALA A 30 -1.44 -2.20 6.91
N GLY A 31 -1.89 -3.33 7.48
CA GLY A 31 -3.28 -3.74 7.45
C GLY A 31 -4.20 -2.75 8.18
N GLU A 32 -3.84 -2.38 9.42
CA GLU A 32 -4.60 -1.43 10.23
C GLU A 32 -4.65 -0.03 9.58
N LEU A 33 -3.50 0.46 9.09
CA LEU A 33 -3.42 1.73 8.36
C LEU A 33 -4.19 1.68 7.03
N GLY A 34 -4.08 0.57 6.29
CA GLY A 34 -4.75 0.38 5.01
C GLY A 34 -6.27 0.37 5.14
N SER A 35 -6.79 -0.28 6.17
CA SER A 35 -8.23 -0.23 6.49
C SER A 35 -8.69 1.19 6.82
N GLY A 36 -7.91 1.95 7.60
CA GLY A 36 -8.20 3.35 7.91
C GLY A 36 -8.18 4.26 6.67
N ILE A 37 -7.15 4.12 5.82
CA ILE A 37 -7.04 4.85 4.55
C ILE A 37 -8.21 4.51 3.62
N ARG A 38 -8.60 3.23 3.55
CA ARG A 38 -9.72 2.80 2.72
C ARG A 38 -11.04 3.39 3.20
N ALA A 39 -11.31 3.34 4.52
CA ALA A 39 -12.50 3.97 5.09
C ALA A 39 -12.52 5.49 4.87
N PHE A 40 -11.36 6.15 4.97
CA PHE A 40 -11.22 7.58 4.68
C PHE A 40 -11.53 7.89 3.21
N ARG A 41 -10.94 7.13 2.28
CA ARG A 41 -11.22 7.25 0.84
C ARG A 41 -12.69 7.03 0.54
N ASP A 42 -13.28 5.98 1.09
CA ASP A 42 -14.69 5.63 0.86
C ASP A 42 -15.67 6.62 1.52
N GLY A 43 -15.21 7.38 2.52
CA GLY A 43 -15.93 8.50 3.13
C GLY A 43 -15.83 9.81 2.33
N LEU A 44 -14.74 10.02 1.59
CA LEU A 44 -14.56 11.15 0.67
C LEU A 44 -15.26 10.95 -0.68
N LYS A 45 -15.58 9.70 -1.05
CA LYS A 45 -16.34 9.40 -2.27
C LYS A 45 -17.79 9.86 -2.17
N SER A 46 -18.21 10.72 -3.09
CA SER A 46 -19.60 11.12 -3.26
C SER A 46 -20.51 9.92 -3.58
N PRO A 47 -21.81 9.97 -3.24
CA PRO A 47 -22.75 8.88 -3.48
C PRO A 47 -22.85 8.44 -4.95
N GLU A 48 -22.56 9.32 -5.90
CA GLU A 48 -22.51 9.02 -7.34
C GLU A 48 -21.32 8.12 -7.72
N GLU A 49 -20.18 8.28 -7.04
CA GLU A 49 -18.93 7.54 -7.33
C GLU A 49 -18.91 6.14 -6.69
N LYS A 50 -19.76 5.89 -5.69
CA LYS A 50 -19.93 4.56 -5.07
C LYS A 50 -20.64 3.54 -5.97
N ALA A 51 -21.38 4.00 -6.98
CA ALA A 51 -22.13 3.15 -7.89
C ALA A 51 -21.24 2.55 -9.00
N GLU A 52 -20.19 3.25 -9.42
CA GLU A 52 -19.30 2.81 -10.51
C GLU A 52 -18.29 1.75 -10.07
N GLU A 53 -17.84 1.76 -8.82
CA GLU A 53 -16.78 0.86 -8.32
C GLU A 53 -17.29 -0.56 -7.95
N LYS A 54 -18.61 -0.81 -8.01
CA LYS A 54 -19.22 -2.12 -7.76
C LYS A 54 -19.50 -2.94 -9.02
N LYS A 55 -19.13 -2.46 -10.21
CA LYS A 55 -19.10 -3.35 -11.38
C LYS A 55 -17.80 -4.15 -11.32
N PRO A 56 -17.86 -5.49 -11.24
CA PRO A 56 -16.70 -6.28 -11.56
C PRO A 56 -16.31 -5.89 -12.99
N GLU A 57 -15.05 -5.53 -13.21
CA GLU A 57 -14.45 -5.65 -14.53
C GLU A 57 -14.45 -7.14 -14.89
N GLU A 58 -15.61 -7.64 -15.32
CA GLU A 58 -15.70 -8.76 -16.23
C GLU A 58 -15.22 -8.23 -17.58
N LYS A 59 -13.91 -8.26 -17.78
CA LYS A 59 -13.34 -8.22 -19.11
C LYS A 59 -12.54 -9.50 -19.30
N ASN A 60 -13.25 -10.52 -19.78
CA ASN A 60 -12.66 -11.50 -20.69
C ASN A 60 -12.06 -10.73 -21.87
N GLU A 61 -10.75 -10.86 -22.09
CA GLU A 61 -10.13 -11.40 -23.33
C GLU A 61 -8.62 -11.57 -23.12
#